data_AF-A0A7I9ZHM2-F1
#
_entry.id   AF-A0A7I9ZHM2-F1
#
_cell.length_a   1.000
_cell.length_b   1.000
_cell.length_c   1.000
_cell.angle_alpha   90.00
_cell.angle_beta   90.00
_cell.angle_gamma   90.00
#
_symmetry.space_group_name_H-M   'P 1'
#
loop_
_entity.id
_entity.type
_entity.pdbx_description
1 polymer ?
#
loop_
_entity_poly.entity_id
_entity_poly.type
_entity_poly.pdbx_seq_one_letter_code
_entity_poly.pdbx_strand_id
1 'polypeptide(L)'
;MNVLESLMAGHGLGDDGALMLYSTMRKVAMTYNFPPPDGFSSWDDDATATSAHDFLTGPRATERLVQLAILATDDTSFERLLYTAVHNFMRDQGRRTVVGSVIRRLKNVIGQSDLFVVSGEQVHLANGADQPFGGDEATLVRAALKIDAPTRRWRPNAQRQGPLASRDDMIAMARAVLVAADGSLTFAMLSQVIARRYDLDTLPAIVDVPALPDLRSNSEYDLIDVDDQVATVIDQMTEAERLVLPLLDMSCRDAAELLPYGHSKIAKTQASLRSLLQQVLPPGDAGASVLRAVSERLAGER
;
A
#
# COMPACT_ATOMS: atom_id res chain seq x y z
N MET A 1 -16.08 -2.79 -28.34
CA MET A 1 -16.80 -2.46 -27.11
C MET A 1 -15.73 -2.26 -26.08
N ASN A 2 -15.58 -1.05 -25.56
CA ASN A 2 -14.49 -0.76 -24.63
C ASN A 2 -14.80 -1.28 -23.21
N VAL A 3 -13.82 -1.21 -22.31
CA VAL A 3 -13.91 -1.81 -20.97
C VAL A 3 -15.04 -1.18 -20.16
N LEU A 4 -15.20 0.14 -20.27
CA LEU A 4 -16.25 0.89 -19.59
C LEU A 4 -17.65 0.56 -20.12
N GLU A 5 -17.83 0.46 -21.44
CA GLU A 5 -19.09 0.05 -22.07
C GLU A 5 -19.50 -1.35 -21.62
N SER A 6 -18.56 -2.29 -21.56
CA SER A 6 -18.82 -3.66 -21.10
C SER A 6 -19.23 -3.71 -19.62
N LEU A 7 -18.55 -2.93 -18.76
CA LEU A 7 -18.87 -2.85 -17.33
C LEU A 7 -20.22 -2.17 -17.08
N MET A 8 -20.51 -1.07 -17.78
CA MET A 8 -21.79 -0.36 -17.64
C MET A 8 -22.97 -1.16 -18.19
N ALA A 9 -22.76 -1.99 -19.21
CA ALA A 9 -23.77 -2.92 -19.72
C ALA A 9 -23.99 -4.15 -18.81
N GLY A 10 -23.22 -4.28 -17.72
CA GLY A 10 -23.32 -5.41 -16.79
C GLY A 10 -22.73 -6.72 -17.33
N HIS A 11 -21.96 -6.67 -18.42
CA HIS A 11 -21.32 -7.83 -19.03
C HIS A 11 -19.98 -8.23 -18.35
N GLY A 12 -19.58 -7.50 -17.31
CA GLY A 12 -18.29 -7.67 -16.65
C GLY A 12 -17.15 -6.99 -17.41
N LEU A 13 -15.91 -7.31 -17.05
CA LEU A 13 -14.71 -6.68 -17.64
C LEU A 13 -14.54 -6.94 -19.13
N GLY A 14 -15.11 -8.03 -19.66
CA GLY A 14 -14.81 -8.49 -21.02
C GLY A 14 -13.34 -8.90 -21.19
N ASP A 15 -12.96 -9.30 -22.40
CA ASP A 15 -11.59 -9.77 -22.70
C ASP A 15 -10.55 -8.65 -22.56
N ASP A 16 -10.86 -7.45 -23.08
CA ASP A 16 -9.97 -6.29 -23.01
C ASP A 16 -9.76 -5.82 -21.56
N GLY A 17 -10.82 -5.83 -20.73
CA GLY A 17 -10.72 -5.48 -19.32
C GLY A 17 -9.98 -6.54 -18.50
N ALA A 18 -10.11 -7.81 -18.85
CA ALA A 18 -9.33 -8.89 -18.23
C ALA A 18 -7.84 -8.75 -18.54
N LEU A 19 -7.48 -8.47 -19.81
CA LEU A 19 -6.09 -8.20 -20.21
C LEU A 19 -5.52 -6.98 -19.49
N MET A 20 -6.30 -5.89 -19.37
CA MET A 20 -5.91 -4.71 -18.61
C MET A 20 -5.68 -5.02 -17.12
N LEU A 21 -6.54 -5.85 -16.51
CA LEU A 21 -6.35 -6.29 -15.13
C LEU A 21 -5.06 -7.10 -14.97
N TYR A 22 -4.79 -8.05 -15.86
CA TYR A 22 -3.56 -8.87 -15.79
C TYR A 22 -2.30 -8.02 -15.97
N SER A 23 -2.28 -7.11 -16.94
CA SER A 23 -1.15 -6.21 -17.16
C SER A 23 -0.92 -5.29 -15.95
N THR A 24 -2.00 -4.73 -15.40
CA THR A 24 -1.95 -3.89 -14.20
C THR A 24 -1.45 -4.65 -12.98
N MET A 25 -1.94 -5.87 -12.76
CA MET A 25 -1.52 -6.76 -11.66
C MET A 25 -0.02 -7.02 -11.72
N ARG A 26 0.49 -7.44 -12.88
CA ARG A 26 1.91 -7.70 -13.08
C ARG A 26 2.76 -6.44 -12.91
N LYS A 27 2.31 -5.30 -13.44
CA LYS A 27 3.00 -4.00 -13.32
C LYS A 27 3.12 -3.58 -11.86
N VAL A 28 2.03 -3.63 -11.10
CA VAL A 28 2.01 -3.28 -9.67
C VAL A 28 2.89 -4.24 -8.87
N ALA A 29 2.78 -5.54 -9.10
CA ALA A 29 3.60 -6.55 -8.44
C ALA A 29 5.08 -6.23 -8.53
N MET A 30 5.55 -5.97 -9.76
CA MET A 30 6.95 -5.69 -10.04
C MET A 30 7.38 -4.31 -9.54
N THR A 31 6.54 -3.30 -9.69
CA THR A 31 6.87 -1.91 -9.27
C THR A 31 7.06 -1.81 -7.77
N TYR A 32 6.28 -2.55 -6.99
CA TYR A 32 6.31 -2.49 -5.53
C TYR A 32 6.92 -3.73 -4.86
N ASN A 33 7.53 -4.62 -5.65
CA ASN A 33 8.14 -5.87 -5.18
C ASN A 33 7.21 -6.70 -4.27
N PHE A 34 5.94 -6.83 -4.64
CA PHE A 34 5.03 -7.70 -3.89
C PHE A 34 5.40 -9.18 -4.10
N PRO A 35 5.32 -10.01 -3.04
CA PRO A 35 5.54 -11.45 -3.19
C PRO A 35 4.45 -12.06 -4.10
N PRO A 36 4.78 -13.10 -4.88
CA PRO A 36 3.79 -13.85 -5.64
C PRO A 36 2.79 -14.54 -4.69
N PRO A 37 1.57 -14.89 -5.17
CA PRO A 37 0.58 -15.60 -4.39
C PRO A 37 1.08 -16.98 -3.93
N ASP A 38 0.44 -17.53 -2.89
CA ASP A 38 0.80 -18.82 -2.31
C ASP A 38 0.84 -19.94 -3.36
N GLY A 39 1.89 -20.75 -3.33
CA GLY A 39 2.09 -21.85 -4.29
C GLY A 39 2.86 -21.47 -5.56
N PHE A 40 3.19 -20.18 -5.73
CA PHE A 40 3.94 -19.68 -6.89
C PHE A 40 5.34 -19.19 -6.50
N SER A 41 6.33 -19.50 -7.34
CA SER A 41 7.71 -19.04 -7.18
C SER A 41 8.02 -17.75 -7.93
N SER A 42 7.10 -17.21 -8.71
CA SER A 42 7.34 -15.98 -9.47
C SER A 42 6.03 -15.37 -9.95
N TRP A 43 6.07 -14.10 -10.36
CA TRP A 43 4.97 -13.47 -11.10
C TRP A 43 4.97 -13.90 -12.57
N ASP A 44 4.65 -15.18 -12.79
CA ASP A 44 4.32 -15.73 -14.10
C ASP A 44 2.83 -15.50 -14.44
N ASP A 45 2.42 -15.96 -15.62
CA ASP A 45 1.07 -15.73 -16.11
C ASP A 45 0.02 -16.45 -15.23
N ASP A 46 0.35 -17.62 -14.68
CA ASP A 46 -0.54 -18.39 -13.79
C ASP A 46 -0.67 -17.71 -12.42
N ALA A 47 0.42 -17.20 -11.84
CA ALA A 47 0.41 -16.40 -10.62
C ALA A 47 -0.39 -15.10 -10.79
N THR A 48 -0.26 -14.47 -11.96
CA THR A 48 -0.99 -13.26 -12.33
C THR A 48 -2.48 -13.53 -12.46
N ALA A 49 -2.85 -14.60 -13.19
CA ALA A 49 -4.23 -15.03 -13.37
C ALA A 49 -4.88 -15.42 -12.04
N THR A 50 -4.16 -16.13 -11.17
CA THR A 50 -4.62 -16.50 -9.82
C THR A 50 -4.91 -15.25 -8.98
N SER A 51 -3.98 -14.30 -8.93
CA SER A 51 -4.16 -13.06 -8.17
C SER A 51 -5.30 -12.18 -8.71
N ALA A 52 -5.46 -12.14 -10.03
CA ALA A 52 -6.56 -11.46 -10.68
C ALA A 52 -7.91 -12.14 -10.38
N HIS A 53 -7.95 -13.47 -10.36
CA HIS A 53 -9.14 -14.20 -9.91
C HIS A 53 -9.49 -13.87 -8.46
N ASP A 54 -8.51 -13.82 -7.56
CA ASP A 54 -8.73 -13.43 -6.16
C ASP A 54 -9.21 -11.97 -6.03
N PHE A 55 -8.69 -11.07 -6.88
CA PHE A 55 -9.14 -9.68 -6.94
C PHE A 55 -10.62 -9.58 -7.34
N LEU A 56 -11.05 -10.43 -8.28
CA LEU A 56 -12.41 -10.47 -8.84
C LEU A 56 -13.41 -11.28 -8.03
N THR A 57 -12.96 -12.22 -7.21
CA THR A 57 -13.82 -13.07 -6.36
C THR A 57 -13.89 -12.59 -4.91
N GLY A 58 -13.08 -11.59 -4.56
CA GLY A 58 -13.08 -11.00 -3.23
C GLY A 58 -14.43 -10.37 -2.82
N PRO A 59 -14.66 -10.17 -1.51
CA PRO A 59 -15.85 -9.48 -1.03
C PRO A 59 -15.97 -8.11 -1.68
N ARG A 60 -17.15 -7.79 -2.23
CA ARG A 60 -17.45 -6.53 -2.92
C ARG A 60 -16.65 -6.29 -4.20
N ALA A 61 -16.07 -7.33 -4.83
CA ALA A 61 -15.32 -7.17 -6.07
C ALA A 61 -16.16 -6.53 -7.18
N THR A 62 -17.41 -6.98 -7.37
CA THR A 62 -18.34 -6.39 -8.33
C THR A 62 -18.67 -4.93 -8.00
N GLU A 63 -18.96 -4.60 -6.73
CA GLU A 63 -19.21 -3.23 -6.28
C GLU A 63 -18.00 -2.32 -6.54
N ARG A 64 -16.78 -2.83 -6.30
CA ARG A 64 -15.53 -2.11 -6.57
C ARG A 64 -15.37 -1.81 -8.06
N LEU A 65 -15.54 -2.81 -8.93
CA LEU A 65 -15.43 -2.60 -10.37
C LEU A 65 -16.46 -1.61 -10.91
N VAL A 66 -17.69 -1.69 -10.42
CA VAL A 66 -18.76 -0.73 -10.76
C VAL A 66 -18.40 0.67 -10.25
N GLN A 67 -17.87 0.80 -9.04
CA GLN A 67 -17.39 2.09 -8.53
C GLN A 67 -16.25 2.66 -9.36
N LEU A 68 -15.26 1.83 -9.76
CA LEU A 68 -14.18 2.26 -10.64
C LEU A 68 -14.71 2.71 -12.00
N ALA A 69 -15.68 2.00 -12.56
CA ALA A 69 -16.31 2.36 -13.84
C ALA A 69 -17.13 3.66 -13.75
N ILE A 70 -17.83 3.89 -12.63
CA ILE A 70 -18.58 5.14 -12.38
C ILE A 70 -17.63 6.33 -12.22
N LEU A 71 -16.46 6.13 -11.61
CA LEU A 71 -15.48 7.18 -11.36
C LEU A 71 -14.58 7.45 -12.57
N ALA A 72 -14.43 6.49 -13.47
CA ALA A 72 -13.64 6.63 -14.68
C ALA A 72 -14.39 7.45 -15.74
N THR A 73 -13.67 8.34 -16.40
CA THR A 73 -14.20 9.18 -17.49
C THR A 73 -13.87 8.64 -18.88
N ASP A 74 -12.89 7.76 -18.96
CA ASP A 74 -12.41 7.07 -20.15
C ASP A 74 -11.59 5.83 -19.74
N ASP A 75 -11.15 5.03 -20.71
CA ASP A 75 -10.40 3.81 -20.42
C ASP A 75 -9.04 4.08 -19.74
N THR A 76 -8.45 5.26 -19.95
CA THR A 76 -7.15 5.62 -19.35
C THR A 76 -7.29 5.96 -17.87
N SER A 77 -8.31 6.72 -17.50
CA SER A 77 -8.68 7.02 -16.12
C SER A 77 -9.15 5.75 -15.40
N PHE A 78 -9.86 4.86 -16.09
CA PHE A 78 -10.18 3.54 -15.57
C PHE A 78 -8.92 2.73 -15.25
N GLU A 79 -7.94 2.68 -16.17
CA GLU A 79 -6.66 1.99 -15.93
C GLU A 79 -5.92 2.55 -14.71
N ARG A 80 -5.88 3.89 -14.55
CA ARG A 80 -5.27 4.54 -13.37
C ARG A 80 -5.98 4.16 -12.07
N LEU A 81 -7.31 4.20 -12.05
CA LEU A 81 -8.11 3.82 -10.88
C LEU A 81 -7.95 2.34 -10.57
N LEU A 82 -7.91 1.49 -11.59
CA LEU A 82 -7.66 0.06 -11.49
C LEU A 82 -6.28 -0.22 -10.91
N TYR A 83 -5.24 0.50 -11.36
CA TYR A 83 -3.89 0.42 -10.82
C TYR A 83 -3.86 0.68 -9.32
N THR A 84 -4.51 1.75 -8.85
CA THR A 84 -4.60 2.07 -7.42
C THR A 84 -5.36 0.98 -6.65
N ALA A 85 -6.47 0.49 -7.19
CA ALA A 85 -7.27 -0.56 -6.57
C ALA A 85 -6.48 -1.88 -6.45
N VAL A 86 -5.73 -2.25 -7.49
CA VAL A 86 -4.86 -3.43 -7.53
C VAL A 86 -3.69 -3.27 -6.56
N HIS A 87 -3.04 -2.11 -6.50
CA HIS A 87 -1.99 -1.82 -5.51
C HIS A 87 -2.50 -1.98 -4.07
N ASN A 88 -3.67 -1.45 -3.76
CA ASN A 88 -4.26 -1.60 -2.43
C ASN A 88 -4.63 -3.06 -2.12
N PHE A 89 -5.18 -3.78 -3.10
CA PHE A 89 -5.43 -5.21 -2.96
C PHE A 89 -4.14 -6.00 -2.69
N MET A 90 -3.08 -5.78 -3.47
CA MET A 90 -1.79 -6.43 -3.27
C MET A 90 -1.17 -6.07 -1.94
N ARG A 91 -1.31 -4.81 -1.50
CA ARG A 91 -0.89 -4.38 -0.16
C ARG A 91 -1.65 -5.14 0.94
N ASP A 92 -2.94 -5.36 0.77
CA ASP A 92 -3.75 -6.13 1.71
C ASP A 92 -3.46 -7.64 1.67
N GLN A 93 -3.15 -8.21 0.51
CA GLN A 93 -2.66 -9.59 0.39
C GLN A 93 -1.27 -9.73 1.03
N GLY A 94 -0.35 -8.81 0.72
CA GLY A 94 0.95 -8.69 1.36
C GLY A 94 0.85 -8.59 2.88
N ARG A 95 -0.13 -7.86 3.40
CA ARG A 95 -0.45 -7.75 4.84
C ARG A 95 -0.97 -9.05 5.48
N ARG A 96 -1.51 -9.98 4.68
CA ARG A 96 -1.94 -11.32 5.11
C ARG A 96 -0.82 -12.36 5.04
N THR A 97 0.23 -12.11 4.26
CA THR A 97 1.42 -12.96 4.24
C THR A 97 2.07 -13.03 5.62
N VAL A 98 2.81 -14.11 5.86
CA VAL A 98 3.56 -14.31 7.11
C VAL A 98 4.58 -13.18 7.29
N VAL A 99 5.30 -12.80 6.23
CA VAL A 99 6.27 -11.70 6.24
C VAL A 99 5.60 -10.35 6.55
N GLY A 100 4.46 -10.02 5.93
CA GLY A 100 3.73 -8.77 6.22
C GLY A 100 3.20 -8.69 7.65
N SER A 101 2.82 -9.84 8.22
CA SER A 101 2.45 -9.94 9.63
C SER A 101 3.64 -9.73 10.57
N VAL A 102 4.82 -10.23 10.19
CA VAL A 102 6.10 -9.97 10.91
C VAL A 102 6.47 -8.50 10.83
N ILE A 103 6.43 -7.87 9.65
CA ILE A 103 6.74 -6.43 9.46
C ILE A 103 5.88 -5.57 10.40
N ARG A 104 4.55 -5.79 10.41
CA ARG A 104 3.63 -5.03 11.25
C ARG A 104 3.98 -5.15 12.72
N ARG A 105 4.31 -6.37 13.15
CA ARG A 105 4.65 -6.66 14.53
C ARG A 105 6.00 -6.06 14.92
N LEU A 106 6.99 -6.12 14.04
CA LEU A 106 8.28 -5.45 14.22
C LEU A 106 8.12 -3.94 14.32
N LYS A 107 7.36 -3.30 13.44
CA LYS A 107 7.08 -1.84 13.51
C LYS A 107 6.51 -1.47 14.89
N ASN A 108 5.58 -2.27 15.41
CA ASN A 108 5.02 -2.05 16.76
C ASN A 108 6.07 -2.27 17.88
N VAL A 109 6.80 -3.39 17.85
CA VAL A 109 7.80 -3.73 18.89
C VAL A 109 8.96 -2.71 18.92
N ILE A 110 9.48 -2.35 17.75
CA ILE A 110 10.56 -1.37 17.59
C ILE A 110 10.10 0.02 17.99
N GLY A 111 8.89 0.45 17.57
CA GLY A 111 8.34 1.75 17.94
C GLY A 111 8.07 1.95 19.44
N GLN A 112 8.05 0.86 20.22
CA GLN A 112 7.89 0.88 21.68
C GLN A 112 9.21 0.66 22.44
N SER A 113 10.36 0.74 21.78
CA SER A 113 11.66 0.39 22.36
C SER A 113 12.71 1.45 22.05
N ASP A 114 13.26 2.05 23.10
CA ASP A 114 14.29 3.10 23.02
C ASP A 114 15.65 2.60 22.49
N LEU A 115 15.80 1.28 22.33
CA LEU A 115 17.00 0.65 21.79
C LEU A 115 17.21 0.91 20.29
N PHE A 116 16.16 1.31 19.57
CA PHE A 116 16.15 1.41 18.12
C PHE A 116 15.79 2.83 17.68
N VAL A 117 16.35 3.25 16.56
CA VAL A 117 16.03 4.50 15.89
C VAL A 117 15.53 4.18 14.49
N VAL A 118 14.45 4.84 14.09
CA VAL A 118 13.82 4.69 12.77
C VAL A 118 14.01 5.99 11.97
N SER A 119 14.67 5.89 10.83
CA SER A 119 14.90 6.99 9.89
C SER A 119 14.32 6.62 8.53
N GLY A 120 13.11 7.07 8.24
CA GLY A 120 12.35 6.64 7.06
C GLY A 120 11.98 5.14 7.16
N GLU A 121 12.40 4.33 6.20
CA GLU A 121 12.22 2.86 6.24
C GLU A 121 13.41 2.10 6.86
N GLN A 122 14.46 2.82 7.27
CA GLN A 122 15.66 2.24 7.85
C GLN A 122 15.58 2.19 9.38
N VAL A 123 16.07 1.10 9.96
CA VAL A 123 16.15 0.85 11.39
C VAL A 123 17.60 0.60 11.77
N HIS A 124 18.09 1.26 12.81
CA HIS A 124 19.40 1.02 13.40
C HIS A 124 19.31 1.03 14.93
N LEU A 125 20.40 0.62 15.59
CA LEU A 125 20.50 0.74 17.05
C LEU A 125 20.73 2.19 17.44
N ALA A 126 20.16 2.63 18.56
CA ALA A 126 20.31 4.00 19.05
C ALA A 126 21.78 4.44 19.25
N ASN A 127 22.67 3.49 19.52
CA ASN A 127 24.12 3.71 19.67
C ASN A 127 24.94 3.01 18.57
N GLY A 128 24.33 2.69 17.42
CA GLY A 128 24.96 1.97 16.31
C GLY A 128 25.18 2.82 15.07
N ALA A 129 25.82 2.24 14.05
CA ALA A 129 25.94 2.86 12.75
C ALA A 129 24.58 2.99 12.05
N ASP A 130 24.37 4.12 11.37
CA ASP A 130 23.14 4.47 10.64
C ASP A 130 23.26 4.22 9.12
N GLN A 131 24.46 3.90 8.64
CA GLN A 131 24.74 3.63 7.23
C GLN A 131 24.03 2.35 6.77
N PRO A 132 23.42 2.33 5.57
CA PRO A 132 22.77 1.13 5.05
C PRO A 132 23.72 -0.06 4.99
N PHE A 133 23.24 -1.20 5.50
CA PHE A 133 23.99 -2.45 5.41
C PHE A 133 24.23 -2.87 3.95
N GLY A 134 25.51 -3.07 3.60
CA GLY A 134 25.95 -3.56 2.29
C GLY A 134 26.53 -4.96 2.30
N GLY A 135 26.38 -5.72 3.39
CA GLY A 135 26.98 -7.04 3.55
C GLY A 135 26.08 -8.21 3.11
N ASP A 136 26.51 -9.43 3.44
CA ASP A 136 25.81 -10.68 3.10
C ASP A 136 24.66 -11.00 4.09
N GLU A 137 23.47 -11.23 3.55
CA GLU A 137 22.25 -11.61 4.29
C GLU A 137 22.44 -12.89 5.12
N ALA A 138 23.26 -13.85 4.67
CA ALA A 138 23.50 -15.09 5.41
C ALA A 138 24.15 -14.81 6.79
N THR A 139 24.88 -13.70 6.93
CA THR A 139 25.43 -13.26 8.21
C THR A 139 24.34 -12.80 9.18
N LEU A 140 23.32 -12.11 8.66
CA LEU A 140 22.16 -11.67 9.42
C LEU A 140 21.33 -12.87 9.91
N VAL A 141 21.10 -13.85 9.03
CA VAL A 141 20.38 -15.09 9.38
C VAL A 141 21.13 -15.88 10.45
N ARG A 142 22.46 -16.02 10.32
CA ARG A 142 23.29 -16.66 11.37
C ARG A 142 23.20 -15.92 12.70
N ALA A 143 23.17 -14.59 12.69
CA ALA A 143 23.00 -13.79 13.90
C ALA A 143 21.63 -14.01 14.55
N ALA A 144 20.57 -14.04 13.74
CA ALA A 144 19.23 -14.35 14.22
C ALA A 144 19.18 -15.75 14.83
N LEU A 145 19.75 -16.77 14.18
CA LEU A 145 19.76 -18.17 14.64
C LEU A 145 20.42 -18.37 16.02
N LYS A 146 21.38 -17.52 16.40
CA LYS A 146 22.07 -17.59 17.70
C LYS A 146 21.19 -17.22 18.89
N ILE A 147 20.07 -16.53 18.68
CA ILE A 147 19.14 -16.20 19.75
C ILE A 147 18.40 -17.47 20.18
N ASP A 148 18.39 -17.76 21.47
CA ASP A 148 17.58 -18.85 22.01
C ASP A 148 16.16 -18.33 22.26
N ALA A 149 15.31 -18.45 21.24
CA ALA A 149 13.91 -18.07 21.28
C ALA A 149 13.05 -19.27 20.89
N PRO A 150 12.03 -19.63 21.69
CA PRO A 150 11.24 -20.82 21.47
C PRO A 150 10.44 -20.71 20.17
N THR A 151 10.62 -21.69 19.27
CA THR A 151 9.83 -21.81 18.05
C THR A 151 8.38 -22.12 18.41
N ARG A 152 7.53 -21.08 18.45
CA ARG A 152 6.09 -21.28 18.65
C ARG A 152 5.50 -21.78 17.34
N ARG A 153 4.76 -22.90 17.40
CA ARG A 153 4.14 -23.52 16.23
C ARG A 153 3.14 -22.55 15.59
N TRP A 154 3.56 -21.91 14.50
CA TRP A 154 2.72 -21.07 13.66
C TRP A 154 1.65 -21.92 12.98
N ARG A 155 0.39 -21.46 13.03
CA ARG A 155 -0.74 -22.11 12.34
C ARG A 155 -1.32 -21.10 11.34
N PRO A 156 -0.99 -21.20 10.05
CA PRO A 156 -1.44 -20.23 9.05
C PRO A 156 -2.98 -20.15 8.95
N ASN A 157 -3.68 -21.25 9.23
CA ASN A 157 -5.14 -21.38 9.14
C ASN A 157 -5.90 -21.10 10.46
N ALA A 158 -5.24 -20.57 11.50
CA ALA A 158 -5.91 -20.29 12.77
C ALA A 158 -6.73 -19.00 12.72
N GLN A 159 -8.00 -19.08 13.15
CA GLN A 159 -8.96 -17.95 13.24
C GLN A 159 -8.44 -16.76 14.09
N ARG A 160 -7.47 -17.03 14.97
CA ARG A 160 -6.62 -16.05 15.65
C ARG A 160 -5.17 -16.46 15.48
N GLN A 161 -4.39 -15.69 14.72
CA GLN A 161 -2.95 -15.89 14.60
C GLN A 161 -2.29 -15.54 15.94
N GLY A 162 -1.72 -16.55 16.60
CA GLY A 162 -0.90 -16.34 17.79
C GLY A 162 0.37 -15.56 17.46
N PRO A 163 0.96 -14.84 18.42
CA PRO A 163 2.21 -14.12 18.21
C PRO A 163 3.34 -15.06 17.77
N LEU A 164 3.99 -14.76 16.64
CA LEU A 164 5.12 -15.57 16.11
C LEU A 164 6.23 -15.75 17.17
N ALA A 165 6.59 -14.65 17.82
CA ALA A 165 7.54 -14.60 18.90
C ALA A 165 7.03 -13.61 19.96
N SER A 166 7.52 -13.76 21.20
CA SER A 166 7.23 -12.76 22.24
C SER A 166 7.83 -11.40 21.87
N ARG A 167 7.40 -10.34 22.55
CA ARG A 167 7.97 -9.00 22.35
C ARG A 167 9.48 -9.04 22.62
N ASP A 168 9.88 -9.68 23.71
CA ASP A 168 11.28 -9.73 24.15
C ASP A 168 12.14 -10.53 23.18
N ASP A 169 11.63 -11.64 22.64
CA ASP A 169 12.31 -12.42 21.60
C ASP A 169 12.51 -11.59 20.33
N MET A 170 11.50 -10.81 19.92
CA MET A 170 11.61 -9.92 18.75
C MET A 170 12.64 -8.81 18.94
N ILE A 171 12.68 -8.21 20.14
CA ILE A 171 13.70 -7.21 20.48
C ILE A 171 15.09 -7.84 20.46
N ALA A 172 15.25 -9.02 21.06
CA ALA A 172 16.52 -9.74 21.12
C ALA A 172 17.02 -10.10 19.71
N MET A 173 16.14 -10.61 18.84
CA MET A 173 16.47 -10.93 17.45
C MET A 173 16.80 -9.67 16.64
N ALA A 174 15.96 -8.64 16.67
CA ALA A 174 16.21 -7.40 15.93
C ALA A 174 17.54 -6.76 16.36
N ARG A 175 17.83 -6.74 17.67
CA ARG A 175 19.11 -6.27 18.20
C ARG A 175 20.27 -7.11 17.70
N ALA A 176 20.21 -8.43 17.80
CA ALA A 176 21.31 -9.30 17.36
C ALA A 176 21.61 -9.17 15.87
N VAL A 177 20.56 -9.03 15.05
CA VAL A 177 20.69 -8.82 13.61
C VAL A 177 21.31 -7.45 13.31
N LEU A 178 20.86 -6.38 13.98
CA LEU A 178 21.44 -5.04 13.77
C LEU A 178 22.89 -4.92 14.29
N VAL A 179 23.24 -5.61 15.39
CA VAL A 179 24.64 -5.72 15.85
C VAL A 179 25.50 -6.42 14.80
N ALA A 180 24.98 -7.48 14.18
CA ALA A 180 25.72 -8.19 13.13
C ALA A 180 25.79 -7.43 11.80
N ALA A 181 24.81 -6.58 11.52
CA ALA A 181 24.81 -5.71 10.36
C ALA A 181 25.83 -4.59 10.49
N ASP A 182 26.10 -4.12 11.72
CA ASP A 182 26.91 -2.92 11.97
C ASP A 182 26.48 -1.73 11.10
N GLY A 183 25.17 -1.53 11.02
CA GLY A 183 24.54 -0.56 10.12
C GLY A 183 23.02 -0.59 10.23
N SER A 184 22.37 0.15 9.33
CA SER A 184 20.92 0.20 9.24
C SER A 184 20.34 -0.85 8.30
N LEU A 185 19.17 -1.36 8.66
CA LEU A 185 18.42 -2.34 7.88
C LEU A 185 16.99 -1.86 7.66
N THR A 186 16.41 -2.23 6.52
CA THR A 186 14.99 -1.99 6.29
C THR A 186 14.13 -2.94 7.12
N PHE A 187 12.89 -2.54 7.42
CA PHE A 187 11.91 -3.46 8.04
C PHE A 187 11.68 -4.73 7.21
N ALA A 188 11.79 -4.65 5.89
CA ALA A 188 11.66 -5.80 4.98
C ALA A 188 12.79 -6.81 5.22
N MET A 189 14.05 -6.37 5.22
CA MET A 189 15.21 -7.23 5.47
C MET A 189 15.17 -7.85 6.87
N LEU A 190 14.88 -7.05 7.91
CA LEU A 190 14.72 -7.55 9.27
C LEU A 190 13.62 -8.63 9.37
N SER A 191 12.51 -8.42 8.67
CA SER A 191 11.39 -9.37 8.68
C SER A 191 11.69 -10.65 7.93
N GLN A 192 12.40 -10.59 6.80
CA GLN A 192 12.86 -11.76 6.06
C GLN A 192 13.82 -12.60 6.88
N VAL A 193 14.81 -11.98 7.52
CA VAL A 193 15.76 -12.67 8.40
C VAL A 193 15.04 -13.38 9.55
N ILE A 194 14.04 -12.73 10.15
CA ILE A 194 13.23 -13.32 11.22
C ILE A 194 12.31 -14.42 10.68
N ALA A 195 11.65 -14.23 9.54
CA ALA A 195 10.79 -15.23 8.91
C ALA A 195 11.57 -16.51 8.59
N ARG A 196 12.77 -16.35 8.00
CA ARG A 196 13.68 -17.43 7.66
C ARG A 196 14.19 -18.19 8.88
N ARG A 197 14.47 -17.50 10.00
CA ARG A 197 14.82 -18.16 11.28
C ARG A 197 13.72 -19.12 11.74
N TYR A 198 12.45 -18.73 11.57
CA TYR A 198 11.30 -19.53 11.99
C TYR A 198 10.82 -20.52 10.92
N ASP A 199 11.60 -20.70 9.84
CA ASP A 199 11.26 -21.55 8.70
C ASP A 199 9.88 -21.20 8.10
N LEU A 200 9.58 -19.90 8.06
CA LEU A 200 8.32 -19.37 7.52
C LEU A 200 8.41 -19.01 6.04
N ASP A 201 9.57 -19.27 5.41
CA ASP A 201 9.83 -18.96 4.01
C ASP A 201 9.49 -20.15 3.10
N THR A 202 8.56 -19.92 2.19
CA THR A 202 8.70 -20.33 0.78
C THR A 202 9.29 -19.14 0.02
N LEU A 203 10.61 -19.12 -0.20
CA LEU A 203 11.25 -18.09 -1.01
C LEU A 203 11.43 -18.55 -2.45
N PRO A 204 11.26 -17.65 -3.42
CA PRO A 204 11.97 -17.73 -4.66
C PRO A 204 13.04 -16.63 -4.79
N ALA A 205 14.10 -16.99 -5.52
CA ALA A 205 15.29 -16.21 -5.77
C ALA A 205 15.01 -14.90 -6.51
N ILE A 206 15.73 -13.85 -6.13
CA ILE A 206 15.84 -12.60 -6.89
C ILE A 206 16.65 -12.90 -8.15
N VAL A 207 16.06 -12.68 -9.33
CA VAL A 207 16.76 -12.68 -10.63
C VAL A 207 16.80 -11.24 -11.12
N ASP A 208 18.00 -10.75 -11.45
CA ASP A 208 18.20 -9.45 -12.11
C ASP A 208 17.59 -9.46 -13.52
N VAL A 209 16.78 -8.45 -13.83
CA VAL A 209 16.18 -8.24 -15.17
C VAL A 209 16.53 -6.83 -15.66
N PRO A 210 16.87 -6.64 -16.95
CA PRO A 210 17.44 -5.39 -17.45
C PRO A 210 16.42 -4.23 -17.47
N ALA A 211 16.93 -3.01 -17.31
CA ALA A 211 16.14 -1.78 -17.33
C ALA A 211 15.39 -1.57 -18.67
N LEU A 212 14.10 -1.25 -18.59
CA LEU A 212 13.26 -0.79 -19.69
C LEU A 212 13.12 0.75 -19.68
N PRO A 213 12.77 1.38 -20.82
CA PRO A 213 12.97 2.81 -21.01
C PRO A 213 11.92 3.69 -20.29
N ASP A 214 12.36 4.90 -19.96
CA ASP A 214 11.60 5.94 -19.25
C ASP A 214 10.43 6.46 -20.11
N LEU A 215 9.20 6.27 -19.65
CA LEU A 215 7.99 6.85 -20.25
C LEU A 215 7.54 8.05 -19.43
N ARG A 216 8.26 9.16 -19.58
CA ARG A 216 7.72 10.50 -19.29
C ARG A 216 6.94 10.96 -20.52
N SER A 217 5.62 10.99 -20.42
CA SER A 217 4.78 11.67 -21.40
C SER A 217 4.30 12.98 -20.80
N ASN A 218 4.76 14.09 -21.38
CA ASN A 218 4.20 15.42 -21.17
C ASN A 218 2.78 15.44 -21.75
N SER A 219 1.82 16.02 -21.05
CA SER A 219 0.57 16.47 -21.67
C SER A 219 0.39 17.97 -21.39
N GLU A 220 0.31 18.72 -22.48
CA GLU A 220 0.03 20.14 -22.57
C GLU A 220 -1.46 20.31 -23.00
N TYR A 221 -2.13 21.37 -22.49
CA TYR A 221 -3.51 21.83 -22.72
C TYR A 221 -4.63 21.08 -21.95
N ASP A 222 -5.64 21.71 -21.30
CA ASP A 222 -6.33 22.98 -21.54
C ASP A 222 -6.77 23.71 -20.25
N LEU A 223 -6.86 25.05 -20.33
CA LEU A 223 -7.26 25.99 -19.26
C LEU A 223 -8.79 26.02 -19.09
N ILE A 224 -9.29 25.32 -18.08
CA ILE A 224 -10.51 25.72 -17.37
C ILE A 224 -10.11 26.84 -16.41
N ASP A 225 -11.00 27.80 -16.14
CA ASP A 225 -10.78 28.80 -15.09
C ASP A 225 -10.83 28.11 -13.72
N VAL A 226 -9.71 27.48 -13.36
CA VAL A 226 -9.54 26.66 -12.16
C VAL A 226 -9.75 27.51 -10.91
N ASP A 227 -9.44 28.80 -10.94
CA ASP A 227 -9.49 29.67 -9.77
C ASP A 227 -10.92 29.93 -9.27
N ASP A 228 -11.88 30.16 -10.16
CA ASP A 228 -13.29 30.38 -9.79
C ASP A 228 -13.94 29.10 -9.22
N GLN A 229 -13.56 27.93 -9.75
CA GLN A 229 -14.05 26.64 -9.24
C GLN A 229 -13.41 26.27 -7.91
N VAL A 230 -12.12 26.54 -7.72
CA VAL A 230 -11.41 26.37 -6.44
C VAL A 230 -12.07 27.20 -5.35
N ALA A 231 -12.38 28.47 -5.62
CA ALA A 231 -13.06 29.35 -4.66
C ALA A 231 -14.45 28.81 -4.31
N THR A 232 -15.21 28.37 -5.31
CA THR A 232 -16.56 27.79 -5.13
C THR A 232 -16.54 26.52 -4.27
N VAL A 233 -15.56 25.63 -4.48
CA VAL A 233 -15.39 24.41 -3.68
C VAL A 233 -15.03 24.77 -2.23
N ILE A 234 -14.08 25.68 -2.02
CA ILE A 234 -13.64 26.08 -0.68
C ILE A 234 -14.79 26.74 0.10
N ASP A 235 -15.59 27.61 -0.53
CA ASP A 235 -16.72 28.29 0.12
C ASP A 235 -17.84 27.34 0.55
N GLN A 236 -18.03 26.23 -0.16
CA GLN A 236 -19.03 25.21 0.20
C GLN A 236 -18.53 24.21 1.24
N MET A 237 -17.22 24.15 1.49
CA MET A 237 -16.65 23.27 2.50
C MET A 237 -16.72 23.89 3.90
N THR A 238 -17.23 23.11 4.84
CA THR A 238 -17.13 23.43 6.26
C THR A 238 -15.67 23.36 6.75
N GLU A 239 -15.35 24.02 7.86
CA GLU A 239 -14.02 23.99 8.47
C GLU A 239 -13.54 22.55 8.75
N ALA A 240 -14.44 21.69 9.23
CA ALA A 240 -14.15 20.28 9.46
C ALA A 240 -13.83 19.52 8.16
N GLU A 241 -14.51 19.85 7.06
CA GLU A 241 -14.24 19.25 5.74
C GLU A 241 -12.90 19.73 5.17
N ARG A 242 -12.55 21.02 5.35
CA ARG A 242 -11.23 21.56 4.97
C ARG A 242 -10.10 20.86 5.70
N LEU A 243 -10.30 20.53 6.98
CA LEU A 243 -9.31 19.77 7.77
C LEU A 243 -9.20 18.30 7.37
N VAL A 244 -10.28 17.70 6.87
CA VAL A 244 -10.34 16.29 6.48
C VAL A 244 -9.91 16.07 5.02
N LEU A 245 -10.00 17.08 4.15
CA LEU A 245 -9.64 17.00 2.74
C LEU A 245 -8.23 16.40 2.47
N PRO A 246 -7.16 16.78 3.18
CA PRO A 246 -5.83 16.20 2.97
C PRO A 246 -5.73 14.73 3.40
N LEU A 247 -6.72 14.24 4.14
CA LEU A 247 -6.78 12.89 4.72
C LEU A 247 -7.89 12.05 4.06
N LEU A 248 -8.45 12.49 2.93
CA LEU A 248 -9.61 11.86 2.29
C LEU A 248 -9.35 10.39 1.89
N ASP A 249 -8.09 10.08 1.56
CA ASP A 249 -7.62 8.75 1.14
C ASP A 249 -7.15 7.89 2.32
N MET A 250 -7.08 8.47 3.52
CA MET A 250 -6.73 7.74 4.74
C MET A 250 -7.93 7.00 5.31
N SER A 251 -7.65 5.90 6.02
CA SER A 251 -8.70 5.22 6.78
C SER A 251 -9.24 6.16 7.87
N CYS A 252 -10.52 6.02 8.22
CA CYS A 252 -11.12 6.86 9.26
C CYS A 252 -10.40 6.71 10.62
N ARG A 253 -9.74 5.57 10.84
CA ARG A 253 -8.91 5.32 12.03
C ARG A 253 -7.65 6.19 11.99
N ASP A 254 -6.89 6.13 10.92
CA ASP A 254 -5.62 6.86 10.80
C ASP A 254 -5.86 8.38 10.76
N ALA A 255 -6.93 8.82 10.12
CA ALA A 255 -7.32 10.24 10.11
C ALA A 255 -7.76 10.74 11.51
N ALA A 256 -8.30 9.87 12.37
CA ALA A 256 -8.69 10.22 13.74
C ALA A 256 -7.53 10.33 14.71
N GLU A 257 -6.38 9.77 14.38
CA GLU A 257 -5.16 9.97 15.15
C GLU A 257 -4.53 11.35 14.88
N LEU A 258 -4.84 11.95 13.73
CA LEU A 258 -4.28 13.23 13.28
C LEU A 258 -5.17 14.45 13.54
N LEU A 259 -6.45 14.24 13.85
CA LEU A 259 -7.42 15.30 14.07
C LEU A 259 -8.11 15.14 15.44
N PRO A 260 -8.52 16.23 16.10
CA PRO A 260 -9.19 16.18 17.41
C PRO A 260 -10.65 15.66 17.35
N TYR A 261 -11.01 14.91 16.31
CA TYR A 261 -12.36 14.41 16.07
C TYR A 261 -12.44 12.89 16.26
N GLY A 262 -13.53 12.41 16.83
CA GLY A 262 -13.77 10.98 16.96
C GLY A 262 -14.01 10.29 15.62
N HIS A 263 -13.69 8.99 15.54
CA HIS A 263 -13.84 8.14 14.34
C HIS A 263 -15.16 8.32 13.59
N SER A 264 -16.29 8.31 14.31
CA SER A 264 -17.62 8.45 13.70
C SER A 264 -17.84 9.83 13.07
N LYS A 265 -17.24 10.88 13.64
CA LYS A 265 -17.31 12.24 13.09
C LYS A 265 -16.48 12.34 11.82
N ILE A 266 -15.27 11.77 11.81
CA ILE A 266 -14.40 11.76 10.62
C ILE A 266 -14.99 10.94 9.49
N ALA A 267 -15.55 9.76 9.76
CA ALA A 267 -16.21 8.96 8.74
C ALA A 267 -17.39 9.71 8.10
N LYS A 268 -18.19 10.41 8.92
CA LYS A 268 -19.31 11.23 8.44
C LYS A 268 -18.82 12.44 7.64
N THR A 269 -17.76 13.11 8.08
CA THR A 269 -17.15 14.25 7.39
C THR A 269 -16.51 13.82 6.06
N GLN A 270 -15.81 12.67 6.00
CA GLN A 270 -15.28 12.12 4.75
C GLN A 270 -16.40 11.75 3.76
N ALA A 271 -17.49 11.16 4.24
CA ALA A 271 -18.64 10.83 3.39
C ALA A 271 -19.34 12.08 2.84
N SER A 272 -19.55 13.09 3.70
CA SER A 272 -20.11 14.40 3.31
C SER A 272 -19.24 15.07 2.26
N LEU A 273 -17.93 15.14 2.52
CA LEU A 273 -16.97 15.76 1.62
C LEU A 273 -16.89 15.05 0.26
N ARG A 274 -16.89 13.71 0.22
CA ARG A 274 -16.94 12.97 -1.05
C ARG A 274 -18.21 13.29 -1.84
N SER A 275 -19.36 13.40 -1.17
CA SER A 275 -20.62 13.78 -1.82
C SER A 275 -20.59 15.21 -2.36
N LEU A 276 -19.99 16.15 -1.63
CA LEU A 276 -19.82 17.54 -2.08
C LEU A 276 -18.90 17.61 -3.30
N LEU A 277 -17.74 16.96 -3.24
CA LEU A 277 -16.77 16.92 -4.33
C LEU A 277 -17.35 16.28 -5.60
N GLN A 278 -18.18 15.24 -5.46
CA GLN A 278 -18.91 14.63 -6.58
C GLN A 278 -19.93 15.55 -7.24
N GLN A 279 -20.49 16.50 -6.49
CA GLN A 279 -21.49 17.45 -7.01
C GLN A 279 -20.87 18.68 -7.65
N VAL A 280 -19.71 19.12 -7.15
CA VAL A 280 -19.12 20.41 -7.51
C VAL A 280 -17.98 20.27 -8.53
N LEU A 281 -17.23 19.16 -8.50
CA LEU A 281 -16.10 19.00 -9.40
C LEU A 281 -16.56 18.63 -10.81
N PRO A 282 -16.00 19.26 -11.85
CA PRO A 282 -16.20 18.79 -13.21
C PRO A 282 -15.62 17.37 -13.36
N PRO A 283 -16.26 16.51 -14.17
CA PRO A 283 -15.72 15.18 -14.44
C PRO A 283 -14.36 15.27 -15.16
N GLY A 284 -13.49 14.29 -14.90
CA GLY A 284 -12.23 14.11 -15.63
C GLY A 284 -11.05 14.88 -15.06
N ASP A 285 -10.02 15.11 -15.88
CA ASP A 285 -8.75 15.75 -15.49
C ASP A 285 -8.93 17.19 -14.96
N ALA A 286 -10.03 17.84 -15.34
CA ALA A 286 -10.48 19.11 -14.80
C ALA A 286 -10.72 19.06 -13.28
N GLY A 287 -11.45 18.05 -12.79
CA GLY A 287 -11.77 17.89 -11.37
C GLY A 287 -10.56 17.53 -10.52
N ALA A 288 -9.63 16.74 -11.07
CA ALA A 288 -8.36 16.43 -10.41
C ALA A 288 -7.45 17.66 -10.30
N SER A 289 -7.46 18.52 -11.31
CA SER A 289 -6.71 19.77 -11.31
C SER A 289 -7.29 20.77 -10.29
N VAL A 290 -8.62 20.87 -10.20
CA VAL A 290 -9.31 21.68 -9.17
C VAL A 290 -9.02 21.15 -7.76
N LEU A 291 -9.09 19.83 -7.53
CA LEU A 291 -8.77 19.23 -6.22
C LEU A 291 -7.33 19.48 -5.78
N ARG A 292 -6.38 19.40 -6.71
CA ARG A 292 -4.96 19.70 -6.44
C ARG A 292 -4.79 21.17 -6.07
N ALA A 293 -5.39 22.08 -6.85
CA ALA A 293 -5.34 23.52 -6.59
C ALA A 293 -6.04 23.90 -5.26
N VAL A 294 -7.17 23.28 -4.91
CA VAL A 294 -7.83 23.46 -3.60
C VAL A 294 -6.90 23.01 -2.46
N SER A 295 -6.24 21.86 -2.61
CA SER A 295 -5.33 21.31 -1.60
C SER A 295 -4.08 22.19 -1.41
N GLU A 296 -3.52 22.71 -2.50
CA GLU A 296 -2.38 23.63 -2.48
C GLU A 296 -2.73 24.98 -1.85
N ARG A 297 -3.91 25.54 -2.16
CA ARG A 297 -4.38 26.81 -1.59
C ARG A 297 -4.64 26.71 -0.09
N LEU A 298 -5.27 25.63 0.37
CA LEU A 298 -5.49 25.38 1.80
C LEU A 298 -4.19 25.08 2.57
N ALA A 299 -3.15 24.59 1.89
CA ALA A 299 -1.83 24.40 2.49
C ALA A 299 -1.04 25.72 2.60
N GLY A 300 -1.27 26.68 1.72
CA GLY A 300 -0.64 28.01 1.74
C GLY A 300 -1.26 29.02 2.71
N GLU A 301 -2.49 28.77 3.20
CA GLU A 301 -3.18 29.61 4.20
C GLU A 301 -2.88 29.21 5.67
N ARG A 302 -2.04 28.20 5.90
CA ARG A 302 -1.61 27.72 7.23
C ARG A 302 -0.26 28.27 7.66
#